data_AF-A0A1V3XCV1-F1
#
_entry.id   AF-A0A1V3XCV1-F1
#
_cell.length_a   1.000
_cell.length_b   1.000
_cell.length_c   1.000
_cell.angle_alpha   90.00
_cell.angle_beta   90.00
_cell.angle_gamma   90.00
#
_symmetry.space_group_name_H-M   'P 1'
#
loop_
_entity.id
_entity.type
_entity.pdbx_description
1 polymer ?
#
loop_
_entity_poly.entity_id
_entity_poly.type
_entity_poly.pdbx_seq_one_letter_code
_entity_poly.pdbx_strand_id
1 'polypeptide(L)' 'MTCEPEEPILPGVIDVLGDDFIMFASDYPHWDGEWPESTKHLRTRSDISEESREKIGGRNAQRFYALN' A
#
# COMPACT_ATOMS: atom_id res chain seq x y z
N MET A 1 -3.15 -5.74 -7.45
CA MET A 1 -4.31 -5.24 -6.69
C MET A 1 -3.88 -3.94 -6.02
N THR A 2 -4.80 -2.99 -5.79
CA THR A 2 -4.55 -1.81 -4.94
C THR A 2 -5.21 -1.97 -3.58
N CYS A 3 -4.63 -1.42 -2.52
CA CYS A 3 -5.21 -1.42 -1.18
C CYS A 3 -5.33 0.00 -0.61
N GLU A 4 -6.35 0.23 0.21
CA GLU A 4 -6.42 1.39 1.09
C GLU A 4 -5.52 1.19 2.33
N PRO A 5 -4.83 2.24 2.80
CA PRO A 5 -3.74 2.13 3.75
C PRO A 5 -4.18 1.69 5.17
N GLU A 6 -5.45 1.88 5.53
CA GLU A 6 -6.09 1.53 6.79
C GLU A 6 -6.70 0.11 6.83
N GLU A 7 -6.65 -0.65 5.72
CA GLU A 7 -7.25 -1.98 5.66
C GLU A 7 -6.67 -2.91 6.75
N PRO A 8 -7.49 -3.40 7.70
CA PRO A 8 -7.02 -4.22 8.81
C PRO A 8 -6.64 -5.64 8.37
N ILE A 9 -7.11 -6.07 7.20
CA ILE A 9 -6.87 -7.41 6.67
C ILE A 9 -5.59 -7.51 5.83
N LEU A 10 -4.88 -6.40 5.60
CA LEU A 10 -3.67 -6.37 4.77
C LEU A 10 -2.63 -7.44 5.17
N PRO A 11 -2.34 -7.72 6.46
CA PRO A 11 -1.41 -8.80 6.81
C PRO A 11 -1.87 -10.17 6.30
N GLY A 12 -3.17 -10.48 6.42
CA GLY A 12 -3.73 -11.73 5.90
C GLY A 12 -3.71 -11.81 4.38
N VAL A 13 -3.88 -10.67 3.68
CA VAL A 13 -3.73 -10.61 2.23
C VAL A 13 -2.28 -10.87 1.82
N ILE A 14 -1.31 -10.30 2.53
CA ILE A 14 0.11 -10.57 2.31
C ILE A 14 0.42 -12.05 2.53
N ASP A 15 -0.11 -12.67 3.59
CA ASP A 15 0.14 -14.09 3.89
C ASP A 15 -0.37 -15.02 2.79
N VAL A 16 -1.48 -14.67 2.13
CA VAL A 16 -2.10 -15.52 1.09
C VAL A 16 -1.55 -15.23 -0.30
N LEU A 17 -1.40 -13.96 -0.66
CA LEU A 17 -1.06 -13.52 -2.02
C LEU A 17 0.44 -13.22 -2.20
N GLY A 18 1.13 -12.86 -1.13
CA GLY A 18 2.47 -12.28 -1.17
C GLY A 18 2.44 -10.76 -1.33
N ASP A 19 3.44 -10.10 -0.75
CA ASP A 19 3.55 -8.63 -0.77
C ASP A 19 3.92 -8.06 -2.15
N ASP A 20 4.36 -8.88 -3.09
CA ASP A 20 4.75 -8.51 -4.46
C ASP A 20 3.58 -8.05 -5.37
N PHE A 21 2.34 -8.38 -5.00
CA PHE A 21 1.15 -8.17 -5.85
C PHE A 21 0.23 -7.04 -5.38
N ILE A 22 0.64 -6.31 -4.34
CA ILE A 22 -0.16 -5.28 -3.67
C ILE A 22 0.51 -3.91 -3.90
N MET A 23 -0.29 -2.89 -4.24
CA MET A 23 0.17 -1.51 -4.43
C MET A 23 -0.72 -0.54 -3.65
N PHE A 24 -0.13 0.51 -3.09
CA PHE A 24 -0.90 1.61 -2.51
C PHE A 24 -1.56 2.47 -3.60
N ALA A 25 -2.77 2.94 -3.34
CA ALA A 25 -3.43 4.00 -4.11
C ALA A 25 -4.16 4.94 -3.14
N SER A 26 -4.05 6.26 -3.37
CA SER A 26 -4.68 7.27 -2.50
C SER A 26 -6.12 7.63 -2.89
N ASP A 27 -6.58 7.16 -4.05
CA ASP A 27 -7.85 7.53 -4.69
C ASP A 27 -8.12 9.05 -4.76
N TYR A 28 -7.08 9.88 -4.80
CA TYR A 28 -7.25 11.33 -4.93
C TYR A 28 -7.78 11.70 -6.33
N PRO A 29 -8.74 12.65 -6.47
CA PRO A 29 -9.31 13.54 -5.47
C PRO A 29 -10.71 13.12 -4.98
N HIS A 30 -10.92 11.85 -4.67
CA HIS A 30 -12.21 11.37 -4.19
C HIS A 30 -12.63 12.05 -2.87
N TRP A 31 -13.93 12.16 -2.65
CA TRP A 31 -14.52 13.05 -1.63
C TRP A 31 -14.31 12.56 -0.19
N ASP A 32 -14.08 11.25 -0.01
CA ASP A 32 -13.75 10.60 1.25
C ASP A 32 -12.25 10.30 1.38
N GLY A 33 -11.43 10.73 0.42
CA GLY A 33 -9.99 10.51 0.42
C GLY A 33 -9.27 11.32 1.51
N GLU A 34 -8.18 10.76 2.03
CA GLU A 34 -7.45 11.36 3.17
C GLU A 34 -6.39 12.40 2.79
N TRP A 35 -6.38 12.93 1.56
CA TRP A 35 -5.36 13.90 1.17
C TRP A 35 -5.37 15.13 2.11
N PRO A 36 -4.21 15.58 2.65
CA PRO A 36 -2.84 15.22 2.28
C PRO A 36 -2.18 14.06 3.06
N GLU A 37 -2.90 13.40 3.96
CA GLU A 37 -2.38 12.39 4.89
C GLU A 37 -2.47 10.95 4.37
N SER A 38 -2.86 10.72 3.11
CA SER A 38 -3.17 9.39 2.55
C SER A 38 -2.08 8.32 2.70
N THR A 39 -0.82 8.66 2.98
CA THR A 39 0.26 7.66 3.17
C THR A 39 0.49 7.32 4.64
N LYS A 40 -0.12 8.05 5.57
CA LYS A 40 0.16 7.98 7.01
C LYS A 40 -0.09 6.58 7.56
N HIS A 41 -1.27 6.02 7.31
CA HIS A 41 -1.66 4.71 7.82
C HIS A 41 -0.72 3.60 7.35
N LEU A 42 -0.36 3.58 6.06
CA LEU A 42 0.59 2.61 5.52
C LEU A 42 2.00 2.80 6.11
N ARG A 43 2.44 4.05 6.30
CA ARG A 43 3.77 4.35 6.85
C ARG A 43 3.91 3.97 8.32
N THR A 44 2.87 4.15 9.13
CA THR A 44 2.96 3.98 10.58
C THR A 44 2.47 2.63 11.10
N ARG A 45 1.81 1.82 10.26
CA ARG A 45 1.35 0.49 10.70
C ARG A 45 2.54 -0.42 11.06
N SER A 46 2.37 -1.21 12.12
CA SER A 46 3.42 -2.06 12.71
C SER A 46 3.13 -3.56 12.56
N ASP A 47 2.05 -3.90 11.86
CA ASP A 47 1.54 -5.26 11.65
C ASP A 47 2.03 -5.90 10.34
N ILE A 48 2.90 -5.20 9.59
CA ILE A 48 3.61 -5.72 8.40
C ILE A 48 5.09 -5.38 8.49
N SER A 49 5.93 -6.13 7.76
CA SER A 49 7.37 -5.87 7.72
C SER A 49 7.70 -4.54 7.04
N GLU A 50 8.86 -3.98 7.36
CA GLU A 50 9.37 -2.79 6.67
C GLU A 50 9.56 -3.03 5.16
N GLU A 51 10.04 -4.22 4.77
CA GLU A 51 10.20 -4.61 3.37
C GLU A 51 8.86 -4.59 2.63
N SER A 52 7.81 -5.19 3.21
CA SER A 52 6.48 -5.22 2.62
C SER A 52 5.90 -3.81 2.50
N ARG A 53 6.13 -2.94 3.49
CA ARG A 53 5.73 -1.53 3.46
C ARG A 53 6.41 -0.75 2.33
N GLU A 54 7.70 -0.97 2.09
CA GLU A 54 8.43 -0.35 0.97
C GLU A 54 7.94 -0.87 -0.40
N LYS A 55 7.65 -2.17 -0.51
CA LYS A 55 7.11 -2.77 -1.73
C LYS A 55 5.75 -2.19 -2.10
N ILE A 56 4.81 -2.23 -1.15
CA ILE A 56 3.44 -1.76 -1.34
C ILE A 56 3.41 -0.25 -1.57
N GLY A 57 4.23 0.50 -0.84
CA GLY A 57 4.30 1.96 -0.93
C GLY A 57 4.94 2.49 -2.23
N GLY A 58 5.66 1.67 -3.00
CA GLY A 58 6.24 2.16 -4.25
C GLY A 58 7.02 1.15 -5.10
N ARG A 59 7.78 0.20 -4.53
CA ARG A 59 8.64 -0.66 -5.38
C ARG A 59 7.84 -1.56 -6.31
N ASN A 60 6.65 -2.00 -5.89
CA ASN A 60 5.78 -2.80 -6.75
C ASN A 60 5.25 -1.99 -7.94
N ALA A 61 4.83 -0.74 -7.69
CA ALA A 61 4.40 0.17 -8.76
C ALA A 61 5.57 0.49 -9.70
N GLN A 62 6.77 0.73 -9.16
CA GLN A 62 7.97 0.97 -9.94
C GLN A 62 8.28 -0.21 -10.88
N ARG A 63 8.26 -1.45 -10.36
CA ARG A 63 8.46 -2.67 -11.15
C ARG A 63 7.35 -2.87 -12.18
N PHE A 64 6.09 -2.72 -11.78
CA PHE A 64 4.93 -3.02 -12.62
C PHE A 64 4.78 -2.04 -13.78
N TYR A 65 4.98 -0.75 -13.52
CA TYR A 65 4.85 0.32 -14.52
C TYR A 65 6.19 0.71 -15.18
N ALA A 66 7.28 0.03 -14.86
CA ALA A 66 8.64 0.34 -15.34
C ALA A 66 9.02 1.82 -15.14
N LEU A 67 8.78 2.34 -13.93
CA LEU A 67 9.10 3.71 -13.56
C LEU A 67 10.59 3.82 -13.18
N ASN A 68 11.22 4.95 -13.54
CA ASN A 68 12.64 5.23 -13.26
C ASN A 68 12.83 5.89 -11.90
#